data_AF-A0A7Z9Y0D7-F1
#
_entry.id   AF-A0A7Z9Y0D7-F1
#
_cell.length_a   1.000
_cell.length_b   1.000
_cell.length_c   1.000
_cell.angle_alpha   90.00
_cell.angle_beta   90.00
_cell.angle_gamma   90.00
#
_symmetry.space_group_name_H-M   'P 1'
#
loop_
_entity.id
_entity.type
_entity.pdbx_description
1 polymer ?
#
loop_
_entity_poly.entity_id
_entity_poly.type
_entity_poly.pdbx_seq_one_letter_code
_entity_poly.pdbx_strand_id
1 'polypeptide(L)'
;MPDFPWLKTGTLLMAVTAVTLLLLILSGIFDPKPIGQPVWTAEPGQLIIPADESKIVWLRPLPQTNFSVRLTAVHQSGSPDSAVGLILGSDQQNSRISISPLGYAAIKSPCHPVTLSP
;
A
#
# COMPACT_ATOMS: atom_id res chain seq x y z
N MET A 1 11.81 44.81 -23.96
CA MET A 1 11.01 44.17 -22.90
C MET A 1 11.74 44.39 -21.59
N PRO A 2 11.09 44.93 -20.54
CA PRO A 2 11.74 45.12 -19.25
C PRO A 2 12.10 43.76 -18.63
N ASP A 3 13.35 43.62 -18.22
CA ASP A 3 13.86 42.45 -17.51
C ASP A 3 13.50 42.59 -16.03
N PHE A 4 12.67 41.68 -15.52
CA PHE A 4 12.27 41.65 -14.11
C PHE A 4 13.07 40.53 -13.41
N PRO A 5 14.26 40.84 -12.85
CA PRO A 5 15.15 39.82 -12.30
C PRO A 5 14.53 39.02 -11.16
N TRP A 6 13.64 39.64 -10.38
CA TRP A 6 12.89 39.01 -9.28
C TRP A 6 11.89 37.95 -9.77
N LEU A 7 11.31 38.11 -10.97
CA LEU A 7 10.47 37.08 -11.58
C LEU A 7 11.30 35.85 -11.97
N LYS A 8 12.52 36.08 -12.49
CA LYS A 8 13.45 35.00 -12.87
C LYS A 8 13.89 34.21 -11.64
N THR A 9 14.24 34.90 -10.55
CA THR A 9 14.62 34.24 -9.28
C THR A 9 13.42 33.54 -8.62
N GLY A 10 12.25 34.16 -8.60
CA GLY A 10 11.03 33.55 -8.06
C GLY A 10 10.64 32.29 -8.80
N THR A 11 10.70 32.31 -10.14
CA THR A 11 10.43 31.14 -10.99
C THR A 11 11.42 30.01 -10.72
N LEU A 12 12.72 30.33 -10.64
CA LEU A 12 13.76 29.35 -10.35
C LEU A 12 13.55 28.70 -8.98
N LEU A 13 13.26 29.50 -7.94
CA LEU A 13 13.02 28.98 -6.59
C LEU A 13 11.80 28.06 -6.54
N MET A 14 10.71 28.44 -7.21
CA MET A 14 9.52 27.59 -7.31
C MET A 14 9.81 26.28 -8.04
N ALA A 15 10.54 26.33 -9.16
CA ALA A 15 10.91 25.13 -9.91
C ALA A 15 11.77 24.18 -9.06
N VAL A 16 12.79 24.70 -8.38
CA VAL A 16 13.65 23.90 -7.49
C VAL A 16 12.85 23.29 -6.34
N THR A 17 11.96 24.06 -5.73
CA THR A 17 11.10 23.57 -4.63
C THR A 17 10.17 22.47 -5.12
N ALA A 18 9.50 22.66 -6.26
CA ALA A 18 8.59 21.68 -6.84
C ALA A 18 9.31 20.37 -7.19
N VAL A 19 10.47 20.45 -7.84
CA VAL A 19 11.29 19.27 -8.17
C VAL A 19 11.74 18.56 -6.90
N THR A 20 12.19 19.30 -5.88
CA THR A 20 12.63 18.72 -4.60
C THR A 20 11.48 17.99 -3.92
N LEU A 21 10.30 18.61 -3.82
CA LEU A 21 9.12 18.00 -3.23
C LEU A 21 8.70 16.73 -4.00
N LEU A 22 8.73 16.78 -5.33
CA LEU A 22 8.42 15.62 -6.17
C LEU A 22 9.40 14.48 -5.89
N LEU A 23 10.71 14.75 -5.82
CA LEU A 23 11.72 13.73 -5.50
C LEU A 23 11.52 13.15 -4.10
N LEU A 24 11.16 13.97 -3.10
CA LEU A 24 10.85 13.50 -1.75
C LEU A 24 9.64 12.56 -1.75
N ILE A 25 8.57 12.91 -2.48
CA ILE A 25 7.38 12.05 -2.63
C ILE A 25 7.74 10.74 -3.32
N LEU A 26 8.44 10.80 -4.45
CA LEU A 26 8.84 9.61 -5.22
C LEU A 26 9.80 8.70 -4.42
N SER A 27 10.58 9.25 -3.49
CA SER A 27 11.44 8.48 -2.60
C SER A 27 10.70 7.77 -1.46
N GLY A 28 9.40 8.02 -1.28
CA GLY A 28 8.62 7.46 -0.18
C GLY A 28 9.06 7.95 1.20
N ILE A 29 9.74 9.11 1.29
CA ILE A 29 10.25 9.63 2.58
C ILE A 29 9.11 9.91 3.58
N PHE A 30 7.92 10.19 3.06
CA PHE A 30 6.69 10.43 3.81
C PHE A 30 5.85 9.17 4.00
N ASP A 31 6.27 8.01 3.46
CA ASP A 31 5.55 6.77 3.65
C ASP A 31 5.60 6.36 5.13
N PRO A 32 4.48 5.91 5.71
CA PRO A 32 4.44 5.43 7.09
C PRO A 32 5.49 4.34 7.30
N LYS A 33 6.47 4.61 8.16
CA LYS A 33 7.45 3.58 8.56
C LYS A 33 6.80 2.65 9.58
N PRO A 34 6.93 1.32 9.43
CA PRO A 34 6.46 0.40 10.45
C PRO A 34 7.16 0.70 11.77
N ILE A 35 6.39 0.70 12.87
CA ILE A 35 6.91 0.93 14.21
C ILE A 35 7.48 -0.39 14.72
N GLY A 36 8.75 -0.38 15.12
CA GLY A 36 9.44 -1.55 15.70
C GLY A 36 10.34 -2.29 14.70
N GLN A 37 10.93 -3.39 15.18
CA GLN A 37 11.79 -4.25 14.38
C GLN A 37 10.96 -5.26 13.58
N PRO A 38 11.35 -5.59 12.34
CA PRO A 38 10.66 -6.62 11.58
C PRO A 38 10.80 -7.95 12.30
N VAL A 39 9.67 -8.51 12.76
CA VAL A 39 9.63 -9.85 13.36
C VAL A 39 9.88 -10.91 12.30
N TRP A 40 9.40 -10.67 11.08
CA TRP A 40 9.54 -11.58 9.95
C TRP A 40 9.19 -10.89 8.63
N THR A 41 9.67 -11.45 7.51
CA THR A 41 9.36 -11.04 6.15
C THR A 41 9.00 -12.26 5.31
N ALA A 42 7.94 -12.14 4.51
CA ALA A 42 7.53 -13.14 3.54
C ALA A 42 7.56 -12.56 2.14
N GLU A 43 8.04 -13.37 1.20
CA GLU A 43 7.81 -13.15 -0.21
C GLU A 43 6.90 -14.27 -0.72
N PRO A 44 5.68 -13.97 -1.18
CA PRO A 44 4.73 -14.99 -1.65
C PRO A 44 5.18 -15.70 -2.95
N GLY A 45 6.37 -15.39 -3.47
CA GLY A 45 6.89 -15.93 -4.72
C GLY A 45 6.13 -15.43 -5.96
N GLN A 46 6.43 -16.01 -7.12
CA GLN A 46 5.67 -15.76 -8.33
C GLN A 46 4.32 -16.47 -8.25
N LEU A 47 3.23 -15.71 -8.45
CA LEU A 47 1.88 -16.23 -8.50
C LEU A 47 1.32 -16.05 -9.92
N ILE A 48 0.96 -17.17 -10.56
CA ILE A 48 0.19 -17.14 -11.81
C ILE A 48 -1.29 -17.10 -11.41
N ILE A 49 -1.97 -16.03 -11.83
CA ILE A 49 -3.41 -15.81 -11.62
C ILE A 49 -4.04 -15.71 -13.03
N PRO A 50 -4.95 -16.62 -13.40
CA PRO A 50 -5.68 -16.52 -14.66
C PRO A 50 -6.50 -15.22 -14.75
N ALA A 51 -6.88 -14.82 -15.96
CA ALA A 51 -7.77 -13.68 -16.15
C ALA A 51 -9.10 -13.92 -15.41
N ASP A 52 -9.63 -12.86 -14.79
CA ASP A 52 -10.89 -12.85 -14.02
C ASP A 52 -10.92 -13.78 -12.78
N GLU A 53 -9.77 -14.29 -12.34
CA GLU A 53 -9.67 -15.13 -11.15
C GLU A 53 -9.00 -14.41 -9.97
N SER A 54 -9.19 -14.95 -8.76
CA SER A 54 -8.50 -14.52 -7.56
C SER A 54 -7.86 -15.72 -6.86
N LYS A 55 -6.67 -15.52 -6.32
CA LYS A 55 -5.93 -16.56 -5.60
C LYS A 55 -5.52 -16.06 -4.23
N ILE A 56 -5.78 -16.88 -3.21
CA ILE A 56 -5.37 -16.63 -1.83
C ILE A 56 -4.24 -17.59 -1.49
N VAL A 57 -3.19 -17.06 -0.86
CA VAL A 57 -2.06 -17.84 -0.36
C VAL A 57 -1.88 -17.52 1.12
N TRP A 58 -2.15 -18.51 1.96
CA TRP A 58 -1.89 -18.43 3.39
C TRP A 58 -0.41 -18.73 3.65
N LEU A 59 0.27 -17.79 4.30
CA LEU A 59 1.73 -17.87 4.47
C LEU A 59 2.13 -18.54 5.80
N ARG A 60 1.66 -18.00 6.93
CA ARG A 60 1.99 -18.54 8.26
C ARG A 60 1.00 -18.08 9.32
N PRO A 61 0.97 -18.75 10.50
CA PRO A 61 0.29 -18.25 11.69
C PRO A 61 0.86 -16.90 12.15
N LEU A 62 -0.03 -16.01 12.58
CA LEU A 62 0.32 -14.71 13.13
C LEU A 62 0.86 -14.83 14.57
N PRO A 63 1.72 -13.90 15.03
CA PRO A 63 2.15 -13.86 16.43
C PRO A 63 0.95 -13.68 17.38
N GLN A 64 1.05 -14.21 18.61
CA GLN A 64 0.02 -14.01 19.64
C GLN A 64 0.11 -12.66 20.36
N THR A 65 1.19 -11.90 20.13
CA THR A 65 1.37 -10.54 20.66
C THR A 65 0.82 -9.50 19.69
N ASN A 66 0.72 -8.23 20.10
CA ASN A 66 0.42 -7.15 19.15
C ASN A 66 1.49 -7.08 18.05
N PHE A 67 1.06 -6.95 16.80
CA PHE A 67 1.95 -6.80 15.64
C PHE A 67 1.33 -5.86 14.62
N SER A 68 2.16 -5.29 13.76
CA SER A 68 1.76 -4.58 12.55
C SER A 68 2.15 -5.40 11.32
N VAL A 69 1.30 -5.43 10.30
CA VAL A 69 1.62 -6.05 9.01
C VAL A 69 1.76 -4.97 7.95
N ARG A 70 2.80 -5.08 7.14
CA ARG A 70 3.02 -4.24 5.96
C ARG A 70 3.01 -5.12 4.73
N LEU A 71 2.11 -4.82 3.80
CA LEU A 71 2.14 -5.37 2.45
C LEU A 71 2.91 -4.38 1.56
N THR A 72 3.92 -4.89 0.86
CA THR A 72 4.62 -4.13 -0.17
C THR A 72 4.35 -4.82 -1.50
N ALA A 73 3.55 -4.19 -2.36
CA ALA A 73 3.34 -4.63 -3.72
C ALA A 73 4.25 -3.82 -4.65
N VAL A 74 5.10 -4.50 -5.42
CA VAL A 74 5.92 -3.87 -6.46
C VAL A 74 5.46 -4.42 -7.80
N HIS A 75 4.93 -3.57 -8.66
CA HIS A 75 4.60 -3.95 -10.02
C HIS A 75 5.90 -4.18 -10.80
N GLN A 76 6.21 -5.43 -11.11
CA GLN A 76 7.36 -5.80 -11.95
C GLN A 76 6.95 -5.99 -13.41
N SER A 77 5.82 -6.66 -13.66
CA SER A 77 5.28 -6.98 -14.98
C SER A 77 3.85 -7.51 -14.86
N GLY A 78 3.04 -7.38 -15.90
CA GLY A 78 1.68 -7.95 -15.96
C GLY A 78 0.63 -6.91 -16.30
N SER A 79 -0.64 -7.23 -16.03
CA SER A 79 -1.76 -6.32 -16.27
C SER A 79 -1.86 -5.27 -15.16
N PRO A 80 -1.94 -3.97 -15.49
CA PRO A 80 -2.14 -2.89 -14.52
C PRO A 80 -3.52 -2.94 -13.83
N ASP A 81 -4.42 -3.82 -14.28
CA ASP A 81 -5.74 -4.01 -13.66
C ASP A 81 -5.75 -5.11 -12.57
N SER A 82 -4.59 -5.68 -12.25
CA SER A 82 -4.48 -6.71 -11.20
C SER A 82 -4.32 -6.09 -9.81
N ALA A 83 -5.25 -6.36 -8.89
CA ALA A 83 -5.15 -5.91 -7.50
C ALA A 83 -4.40 -6.92 -6.62
N VAL A 84 -3.62 -6.42 -5.66
CA VAL A 84 -2.92 -7.25 -4.65
C VAL A 84 -3.50 -6.93 -3.28
N GLY A 85 -3.75 -7.95 -2.47
CA GLY A 85 -4.37 -7.77 -1.17
C GLY A 85 -3.70 -8.56 -0.04
N LEU A 86 -3.90 -8.08 1.17
CA LEU A 86 -3.56 -8.73 2.43
C LEU A 86 -4.83 -9.29 3.06
N ILE A 87 -4.77 -10.54 3.50
CA ILE A 87 -5.85 -11.18 4.27
C ILE A 87 -5.27 -11.56 5.63
N LEU A 88 -5.94 -11.14 6.70
CA LEU A 88 -5.59 -11.49 8.08
C LEU A 88 -6.76 -12.24 8.72
N GLY A 89 -6.46 -13.38 9.37
CA GLY A 89 -7.46 -14.21 10.05
C GLY A 89 -7.44 -15.65 9.55
N SER A 90 -8.61 -16.27 9.53
CA SER A 90 -8.83 -17.64 9.06
C SER A 90 -9.80 -17.66 7.87
N ASP A 91 -10.01 -18.84 7.26
CA ASP A 91 -10.95 -19.00 6.15
C ASP A 91 -12.37 -18.53 6.49
N GLN A 92 -12.81 -18.70 7.75
CA GLN A 92 -14.15 -18.35 8.21
C GLN A 92 -14.25 -16.94 8.80
N GLN A 93 -13.17 -16.41 9.36
CA GLN A 93 -13.13 -15.09 9.99
C GLN A 93 -11.90 -14.34 9.53
N ASN A 94 -12.06 -13.56 8.46
CA ASN A 94 -10.97 -12.77 7.89
C ASN A 94 -11.33 -11.30 7.72
N SER A 95 -10.33 -10.46 7.93
CA SER A 95 -10.30 -9.10 7.42
C SER A 95 -9.51 -9.10 6.11
N ARG A 96 -10.10 -8.56 5.05
CA ARG A 96 -9.45 -8.45 3.74
C ARG A 96 -9.18 -6.99 3.44
N ILE A 97 -7.96 -6.71 3.02
CA ILE A 97 -7.54 -5.40 2.53
C ILE A 97 -6.99 -5.63 1.13
N SER A 98 -7.60 -5.04 0.11
CA SER A 98 -7.10 -5.10 -1.26
C SER A 98 -6.68 -3.72 -1.72
N ILE A 99 -5.53 -3.63 -2.38
CA ILE A 99 -4.98 -2.40 -2.94
C ILE A 99 -4.91 -2.58 -4.46
N SER A 100 -5.54 -1.66 -5.20
CA SER A 100 -5.40 -1.62 -6.66
C SER A 100 -4.10 -0.92 -7.05
N PRO A 101 -3.57 -1.17 -8.27
CA PRO A 101 -2.38 -0.46 -8.76
C PRO A 101 -2.58 1.05 -8.88
N LEU A 102 -3.84 1.51 -8.93
CA LEU A 102 -4.23 2.92 -8.92
C LEU A 102 -4.25 3.52 -7.50
N GLY A 103 -3.88 2.76 -6.47
CA GLY A 103 -3.81 3.22 -5.08
C GLY A 103 -5.14 3.20 -4.32
N TYR A 104 -6.21 2.65 -4.89
CA TYR A 104 -7.47 2.48 -4.16
C TYR A 104 -7.37 1.31 -3.19
N ALA A 105 -7.69 1.57 -1.93
CA ALA A 105 -7.78 0.53 -0.89
C ALA A 105 -9.24 0.21 -0.59
N ALA A 106 -9.59 -1.08 -0.60
CA ALA A 106 -10.87 -1.58 -0.11
C ALA A 106 -10.64 -2.45 1.12
N ILE A 107 -11.38 -2.17 2.20
CA ILE A 107 -11.33 -2.91 3.45
C ILE A 107 -12.67 -3.63 3.62
N LYS A 108 -12.60 -4.95 3.74
CA LYS A 108 -13.74 -5.79 4.10
C LYS A 108 -13.47 -6.38 5.48
N SER A 109 -14.13 -5.83 6.48
CA SER A 109 -14.11 -6.37 7.84
C SER A 109 -15.04 -7.59 7.95
N PRO A 110 -14.74 -8.54 8.84
CA PRO A 110 -15.67 -9.61 9.15
C PRO A 110 -16.99 -9.01 9.66
N CYS A 111 -18.11 -9.50 9.14
CA CYS A 111 -19.42 -9.09 9.61
C CYS A 111 -19.62 -9.68 11.01
N HIS A 112 -19.52 -8.86 12.05
CA HIS A 112 -19.96 -9.28 13.37
C HIS A 112 -21.50 -9.33 13.36
N PRO A 113 -22.14 -10.47 13.68
CA PRO A 113 -23.57 -10.45 13.94
C PRO A 113 -23.80 -9.57 15.16
N VAL A 114 -24.44 -8.41 14.93
CA VAL A 114 -24.94 -7.57 16.03
C VAL A 114 -26.04 -8.38 16.71
N THR A 115 -25.70 -8.99 17.83
CA THR A 115 -26.69 -9.66 18.67
C THR A 115 -27.40 -8.54 19.43
N LEU A 116 -28.55 -8.11 18.93
CA LEU A 116 -29.44 -7.25 19.70
C LEU A 116 -29.89 -8.06 20.92
N SER A 117 -29.43 -7.68 22.11
CA SER A 117 -30.00 -8.21 23.35
C SER A 117 -31.43 -7.65 23.48
N PRO A 118 -32.42 -8.49 23.83
CA PRO A 118 -33.82 -8.09 23.97
C PRO A 118 -34.04 -7.06 25.08
#